data_AF-A0A954ZJA6-F1
#
_entry.id   AF-A0A954ZJA6-F1
#
_cell.length_a   1.000
_cell.length_b   1.000
_cell.length_c   1.000
_cell.angle_alpha   90.00
_cell.angle_beta   90.00
_cell.angle_gamma   90.00
#
_symmetry.space_group_name_H-M   'P 1'
#
loop_
_entity.id
_entity.type
_entity.pdbx_description
1 polymer ?
#
loop_
_entity_poly.entity_id
_entity_poly.type
_entity_poly.pdbx_seq_one_letter_code
_entity_poly.pdbx_strand_id
1 'polypeptide(L)'
;MFPFAQLPGVLLMQLSFDVLLEDYGIPLAIMGILVVFLALSLLVALISLLPHVVAYATPQVQPEPTPVDELLSDELPAELVAVIAAAVAVTLDRPHRIVRIQGLSAEDTGWSREGRMQHHHSHSIRRGNR
;
A
#
# COMPACT_ATOMS: atom_id res chain seq x y z
N MET A 1 58.26 -7.63 -30.77
CA MET A 1 57.95 -7.63 -29.33
C MET A 1 57.71 -6.18 -28.92
N PHE A 2 56.50 -5.67 -29.17
CA PHE A 2 56.12 -4.30 -28.82
C PHE A 2 55.16 -4.38 -27.64
N PRO A 3 55.45 -3.76 -26.49
CA PRO A 3 54.55 -3.78 -25.36
C PRO A 3 53.41 -2.79 -25.62
N PHE A 4 52.22 -3.23 -25.23
CA PHE A 4 50.95 -2.54 -25.32
C PHE A 4 51.00 -1.15 -24.68
N ALA A 5 51.02 -0.10 -25.49
CA ALA A 5 50.61 1.24 -25.08
C ALA A 5 49.07 1.27 -24.98
N GLN A 6 48.52 0.72 -23.90
CA GLN A 6 47.08 0.72 -23.64
C GLN A 6 46.74 1.58 -22.41
N LEU A 7 46.17 2.75 -22.75
CA LEU A 7 45.06 3.46 -22.08
C LEU A 7 45.34 4.21 -20.75
N PRO A 8 45.75 5.49 -20.82
CA PRO A 8 45.69 6.42 -19.68
C PRO A 8 44.26 6.64 -19.13
N GLY A 9 43.22 6.23 -19.86
CA GLY A 9 41.82 6.44 -19.45
C GLY A 9 41.33 5.57 -18.29
N VAL A 10 41.88 4.36 -18.10
CA VAL A 10 41.44 3.45 -17.02
C VAL A 10 41.94 3.95 -15.66
N LEU A 11 43.16 4.47 -15.59
CA LEU A 11 43.73 5.06 -14.38
C LEU A 11 43.05 6.37 -13.96
N LEU A 12 42.65 7.21 -14.92
CA LEU A 12 41.92 8.45 -14.61
C LEU A 12 40.53 8.17 -14.05
N MET A 13 39.85 7.15 -14.57
CA MET A 13 38.53 6.74 -14.06
C MET A 13 38.66 6.12 -12.66
N GLN A 14 39.67 5.27 -12.41
CA GLN A 14 39.92 4.71 -11.08
C GLN A 14 40.27 5.78 -10.03
N LEU A 15 41.15 6.74 -10.35
CA LEU A 15 41.48 7.87 -9.46
C LEU A 15 40.26 8.74 -9.12
N SER A 16 39.31 8.87 -10.06
CA SER A 16 38.08 9.63 -9.83
C SER A 16 37.14 8.92 -8.85
N PHE A 17 37.02 7.60 -8.96
CA PHE A 17 36.20 6.80 -8.06
C PHE A 17 36.82 6.67 -6.67
N ASP A 18 38.14 6.53 -6.55
CA ASP A 18 38.83 6.50 -5.25
C ASP A 18 38.66 7.83 -4.50
N VAL A 19 38.90 8.98 -5.15
CA VAL A 19 38.68 10.30 -4.51
C VAL A 19 37.19 10.53 -4.17
N LEU A 20 36.26 10.04 -5.01
CA LEU A 20 34.83 10.12 -4.75
C LEU A 20 34.37 9.18 -3.63
N LEU A 21 34.99 8.02 -3.43
CA LEU A 21 34.59 7.01 -2.44
C LEU A 21 35.31 7.20 -1.10
N GLU A 22 36.59 7.54 -1.12
CA GLU A 22 37.51 7.42 0.02
C GLU A 22 37.45 8.64 0.95
N ASP A 23 37.35 9.87 0.41
CA ASP A 23 37.34 11.09 1.24
C ASP A 23 35.93 11.69 1.48
N TYR A 24 35.03 11.63 0.49
CA TYR A 24 33.72 12.31 0.56
C TYR A 24 32.50 11.44 0.25
N GLY A 25 32.68 10.26 -0.35
CA GLY A 25 31.57 9.41 -0.80
C GLY A 25 30.84 8.69 0.31
N ILE A 26 31.58 8.04 1.22
CA ILE A 26 30.98 7.35 2.35
C ILE A 26 30.21 8.31 3.26
N PRO A 27 30.76 9.49 3.67
CA PRO A 27 30.01 10.46 4.44
C PRO A 27 28.74 10.95 3.73
N LEU A 28 28.82 11.24 2.42
CA LEU A 28 27.69 11.70 1.62
C LEU A 28 26.60 10.64 1.49
N ALA A 29 26.97 9.38 1.28
CA ALA A 29 26.04 8.25 1.20
C ALA A 29 25.35 8.02 2.55
N ILE A 30 26.09 8.05 3.66
CA ILE A 30 25.52 7.91 5.01
C ILE A 30 24.55 9.06 5.30
N MET A 31 24.94 10.31 5.01
CA MET A 31 24.06 11.47 5.17
C MET A 31 22.78 11.32 4.34
N GLY A 32 22.90 10.91 3.07
CA GLY A 32 21.77 10.69 2.18
C GLY A 32 20.82 9.62 2.71
N ILE A 33 21.37 8.47 3.15
CA ILE A 33 20.58 7.39 3.75
C ILE A 33 19.83 7.90 4.99
N LEU A 34 20.51 8.60 5.91
CA LEU A 34 19.88 9.15 7.11
C LEU A 34 18.76 10.14 6.78
N VAL A 35 18.98 11.04 5.83
CA VAL A 35 17.97 12.02 5.39
C VAL A 35 16.76 11.32 4.79
N VAL A 36 16.96 10.32 3.92
CA VAL A 36 15.87 9.55 3.32
C VAL A 36 15.07 8.80 4.39
N PHE A 37 15.74 8.12 5.31
CA PHE A 37 15.08 7.43 6.42
C PHE A 37 14.29 8.39 7.31
N LEU A 38 14.87 9.55 7.64
CA LEU A 38 14.20 10.57 8.43
C LEU A 38 12.94 11.08 7.70
N ALA A 39 13.07 11.42 6.42
CA ALA A 39 11.96 11.92 5.62
C ALA A 39 10.81 10.90 5.51
N LEU A 40 11.13 9.64 5.24
CA LEU A 40 10.14 8.56 5.18
C LEU A 40 9.50 8.30 6.55
N SER A 41 10.29 8.29 7.62
CA SER A 41 9.77 8.11 8.98
C SER A 41 8.82 9.24 9.39
N LEU A 42 9.15 10.49 9.07
CA LEU A 42 8.32 11.66 9.33
C LEU A 42 7.03 11.63 8.51
N LEU A 43 7.10 11.21 7.24
CA LEU A 43 5.92 11.01 6.39
C LEU A 43 4.98 9.94 6.97
N VAL A 44 5.51 8.78 7.36
CA VAL A 44 4.72 7.70 7.97
C VAL A 44 4.12 8.16 9.30
N ALA A 45 4.87 8.89 10.11
CA ALA A 45 4.38 9.46 11.37
C ALA A 45 3.23 10.43 11.12
N LEU A 46 3.33 11.32 10.12
CA LEU A 46 2.28 12.28 9.78
C LEU A 46 0.99 11.57 9.32
N ILE A 47 1.11 10.57 8.44
CA ILE A 47 -0.03 9.75 7.98
C ILE A 47 -0.69 9.02 9.17
N SER A 48 0.11 8.55 10.12
CA SER A 48 -0.36 7.83 11.30
C SER A 48 -0.97 8.75 12.36
N LEU A 49 -0.58 10.02 12.40
CA LEU A 49 -1.10 11.01 13.36
C LEU A 49 -2.45 11.59 12.92
N LEU A 50 -2.71 11.66 11.61
CA LEU A 50 -3.98 12.09 11.02
C LEU A 50 -5.23 11.41 11.65
N PRO A 51 -5.34 10.07 11.72
CA PRO A 51 -6.50 9.41 12.33
C PRO A 51 -6.63 9.73 13.83
N HIS A 52 -5.51 9.96 14.51
CA HIS A 52 -5.51 10.31 15.93
C HIS A 52 -6.06 11.72 16.16
N VAL A 53 -5.62 12.71 15.37
CA VAL A 53 -6.10 14.10 15.50
C VAL A 53 -7.57 14.22 15.11
N VAL A 54 -8.03 13.50 14.08
CA VAL A 54 -9.46 13.48 13.71
C VAL A 54 -10.32 12.86 14.82
N ALA A 55 -9.81 11.84 15.53
CA ALA A 55 -10.51 11.26 16.68
C ALA A 55 -10.68 12.25 17.86
N TYR A 56 -9.75 13.19 18.03
CA TYR A 56 -9.85 14.24 19.06
C TYR A 56 -10.62 15.48 18.60
N ALA A 57 -10.61 15.81 17.30
CA ALA A 57 -11.25 17.00 16.74
C ALA A 57 -12.73 16.79 16.38
N THR A 58 -13.19 15.55 16.31
CA THR A 58 -14.61 15.24 16.20
C THR A 58 -15.17 15.13 17.62
N PRO A 59 -16.03 16.04 18.10
CA PRO A 59 -16.85 15.74 19.25
C PRO A 59 -17.55 14.42 18.94
N GLN A 60 -17.45 13.43 19.83
CA GLN A 60 -18.38 12.33 19.78
C GLN A 60 -19.77 12.93 19.90
N VAL A 61 -20.42 13.14 18.75
CA VAL A 61 -21.87 13.28 18.68
C VAL A 61 -22.35 11.93 19.15
N GLN A 62 -22.65 11.87 20.44
CA GLN A 62 -23.40 10.79 21.03
C GLN A 62 -24.64 10.67 20.14
N PRO A 63 -24.83 9.55 19.44
CA PRO A 63 -26.05 9.39 18.67
C PRO A 63 -27.17 9.49 19.70
N GLU A 64 -27.96 10.56 19.59
CA GLU A 64 -29.28 10.59 20.18
C GLU A 64 -29.95 9.28 19.77
N PRO A 65 -30.57 8.53 20.70
CA PRO A 65 -31.22 7.29 20.37
C PRO A 65 -32.40 7.63 19.46
N THR A 66 -32.14 7.70 18.16
CA THR A 66 -33.14 7.51 17.12
C THR A 66 -33.83 6.19 17.47
N PRO A 67 -35.17 6.14 17.52
CA PRO A 67 -35.89 4.94 17.92
C PRO A 67 -35.34 3.72 17.19
N VAL A 68 -34.66 2.86 17.94
CA VAL A 68 -34.08 1.59 17.50
C VAL A 68 -35.23 0.59 17.44
N ASP A 69 -36.16 0.81 16.52
CA ASP A 69 -37.29 -0.10 16.34
C ASP A 69 -37.34 -0.75 14.95
N GLU A 70 -36.31 -0.60 14.09
CA GLU A 70 -36.36 -1.24 12.76
C GLU A 70 -35.02 -1.59 12.07
N LEU A 71 -33.90 -1.72 12.82
CA LEU A 71 -32.60 -2.13 12.23
C LEU A 71 -31.99 -3.36 12.90
N LEU A 72 -32.86 -4.27 13.38
CA LEU A 72 -32.53 -5.68 13.64
C LEU A 72 -32.91 -6.56 12.44
N SER A 73 -32.85 -5.99 11.25
CA SER A 73 -32.82 -6.76 10.01
C SER A 73 -31.38 -6.75 9.55
N ASP A 74 -30.80 -7.94 9.39
CA ASP A 74 -29.46 -8.23 8.84
C ASP A 74 -29.32 -7.78 7.36
N GLU A 75 -30.10 -6.78 6.96
CA GLU A 75 -30.46 -6.42 5.60
C GLU A 75 -30.02 -4.98 5.36
N LEU A 76 -28.97 -4.83 4.54
CA LEU A 76 -28.41 -3.54 4.17
C LEU A 76 -29.48 -2.68 3.47
N PRO A 77 -29.56 -1.37 3.78
CA PRO A 77 -30.43 -0.44 3.07
C PRO A 77 -30.26 -0.54 1.55
N ALA A 78 -31.37 -0.50 0.82
CA ALA A 78 -31.39 -0.67 -0.64
C ALA A 78 -30.53 0.38 -1.36
N GLU A 79 -30.46 1.59 -0.81
CA GLU A 79 -29.64 2.69 -1.30
C GLU A 79 -28.15 2.35 -1.21
N LEU A 80 -27.71 1.75 -0.10
CA LEU A 80 -26.33 1.32 0.07
C LEU A 80 -25.97 0.17 -0.88
N VAL A 81 -26.88 -0.79 -1.06
CA VAL A 81 -26.73 -1.88 -2.03
C VAL A 81 -26.56 -1.32 -3.45
N ALA A 82 -27.38 -0.35 -3.85
CA ALA A 82 -27.31 0.28 -5.17
C ALA A 82 -25.98 1.04 -5.39
N VAL A 83 -25.53 1.81 -4.38
CA VAL A 83 -24.26 2.54 -4.46
C VAL A 83 -23.06 1.60 -4.53
N ILE A 84 -23.04 0.53 -3.72
CA ILE A 84 -21.98 -0.49 -3.77
C ILE A 84 -22.00 -1.18 -5.14
N ALA A 85 -23.16 -1.58 -5.65
CA ALA A 85 -23.28 -2.22 -6.96
C ALA A 85 -22.79 -1.32 -8.10
N ALA A 86 -23.12 -0.03 -8.06
CA ALA A 86 -22.63 0.94 -9.04
C ALA A 86 -21.11 1.14 -8.98
N ALA A 87 -20.53 1.20 -7.77
CA ALA A 87 -19.08 1.28 -7.60
C ALA A 87 -18.37 0.03 -8.13
N VAL A 88 -18.92 -1.16 -7.87
CA VAL A 88 -18.39 -2.42 -8.41
C VAL A 88 -18.52 -2.46 -9.94
N ALA A 89 -19.64 -1.97 -10.48
CA ALA A 89 -19.89 -1.86 -11.92
C ALA A 89 -18.82 -1.04 -12.65
N VAL A 90 -18.42 0.09 -12.06
CA VAL A 90 -17.41 0.99 -12.63
C VAL A 90 -15.98 0.48 -12.44
N THR A 91 -15.70 -0.18 -11.32
CA THR A 91 -14.33 -0.64 -10.99
C THR A 91 -13.92 -1.90 -11.76
N LEU A 92 -14.86 -2.81 -11.99
CA LEU A 92 -14.63 -4.04 -12.73
C LEU A 92 -15.08 -3.81 -14.18
N ASP A 93 -14.13 -3.43 -15.05
CA ASP A 93 -14.30 -3.15 -16.50
C ASP A 93 -14.65 -4.42 -17.35
N ARG A 94 -15.38 -5.36 -16.74
CA ARG A 94 -15.79 -6.65 -17.31
C ARG A 94 -17.16 -7.04 -16.76
N PRO A 95 -17.98 -7.78 -17.51
CA PRO A 95 -19.28 -8.26 -17.02
C PRO A 95 -19.08 -9.10 -15.75
N HIS A 96 -19.74 -8.71 -14.66
CA HIS A 96 -19.67 -9.41 -13.37
C HIS A 96 -21.07 -9.54 -12.77
N ARG A 97 -21.29 -10.61 -12.00
CA ARG A 97 -22.54 -10.87 -11.29
C ARG A 97 -22.28 -10.79 -9.79
N ILE A 98 -22.94 -9.84 -9.13
CA ILE A 98 -22.90 -9.72 -7.67
C ILE A 98 -23.81 -10.81 -7.08
N VAL A 99 -23.23 -11.71 -6.28
CA VAL A 99 -23.96 -12.84 -5.67
C VAL A 99 -24.47 -12.49 -4.28
N ARG A 100 -23.67 -11.78 -3.49
CA ARG A 100 -23.99 -11.40 -2.11
C ARG A 100 -23.23 -10.14 -1.72
N ILE A 101 -23.91 -9.23 -1.02
CA ILE A 101 -23.31 -8.10 -0.30
C ILE A 101 -23.61 -8.35 1.18
N GLN A 102 -22.58 -8.29 2.03
CA GLN A 102 -22.71 -8.50 3.46
C GLN A 102 -21.90 -7.45 4.21
N GLY A 103 -22.47 -6.91 5.29
CA GLY A 103 -21.72 -6.15 6.27
C GLY A 103 -20.72 -7.08 6.95
N LEU A 104 -19.49 -6.61 7.15
CA LEU A 104 -18.50 -7.29 7.98
C LEU A 104 -18.47 -6.56 9.33
N SER A 105 -18.52 -7.32 10.43
CA SER A 105 -18.32 -6.75 11.75
C SER A 105 -16.87 -6.29 11.91
N ALA A 106 -16.59 -5.37 12.85
CA ALA A 106 -15.23 -4.90 13.11
C ALA A 106 -14.26 -6.02 13.51
N GLU A 107 -14.78 -7.15 14.00
CA GLU A 107 -13.99 -8.35 14.33
C GLU A 107 -13.74 -9.25 13.11
N ASP A 108 -14.43 -9.04 11.99
CA ASP A 108 -14.31 -9.87 10.81
C ASP A 108 -13.09 -9.50 9.96
N THR A 109 -12.15 -10.44 9.84
CA THR A 109 -10.89 -10.30 9.07
C THR A 109 -11.08 -10.46 7.55
N GLY A 110 -12.18 -9.94 6.99
CA GLY A 110 -12.54 -10.10 5.58
C GLY A 110 -11.42 -9.66 4.62
N TRP A 111 -10.77 -8.53 4.91
CA TRP A 111 -9.67 -8.00 4.11
C TRP A 111 -8.43 -8.93 4.13
N SER A 112 -8.04 -9.41 5.31
CA SER A 112 -6.89 -10.33 5.45
C SER A 112 -7.16 -11.70 4.82
N ARG A 113 -8.42 -12.13 4.75
CA ARG A 113 -8.81 -13.35 4.04
C ARG A 113 -8.73 -13.18 2.53
N GLU A 114 -9.25 -12.08 1.99
CA GLU A 114 -9.18 -11.77 0.55
C GLU A 114 -7.74 -11.66 0.05
N GLY A 115 -6.89 -10.92 0.78
CA GLY A 115 -5.48 -10.79 0.43
C GLY A 115 -4.74 -12.13 0.35
N ARG A 116 -5.03 -13.05 1.30
CA ARG A 116 -4.48 -14.42 1.26
C ARG A 116 -4.99 -15.19 0.05
N MET A 117 -6.28 -15.14 -0.25
CA MET A 117 -6.86 -15.82 -1.42
C MET A 117 -6.25 -15.32 -2.73
N GLN A 118 -6.07 -14.00 -2.89
CA GLN A 118 -5.46 -13.40 -4.07
C GLN A 118 -4.00 -13.86 -4.26
N HIS A 119 -3.21 -13.92 -3.19
CA HIS A 119 -1.85 -14.45 -3.21
C HIS A 119 -1.77 -15.93 -3.56
N HIS A 120 -2.73 -16.75 -3.12
CA HIS A 120 -2.76 -18.16 -3.50
C HIS A 120 -3.25 -18.38 -4.94
N HIS A 121 -4.21 -17.55 -5.40
CA HIS A 121 -4.79 -17.67 -6.74
C HIS A 121 -3.82 -17.24 -7.85
N SER A 122 -2.86 -16.34 -7.57
CA SER A 122 -1.84 -15.95 -8.56
C SER A 122 -0.93 -17.13 -8.98
N HIS A 123 -0.83 -18.18 -8.16
CA HIS A 123 0.04 -19.33 -8.38
C HIS A 123 -0.68 -20.60 -8.85
N SER A 124 -1.97 -20.55 -9.22
CA SER A 124 -2.65 -21.76 -9.70
C SER A 124 -2.12 -22.16 -11.09
N ILE A 125 -1.19 -23.12 -11.12
CA ILE A 125 -0.75 -23.79 -12.34
C ILE A 125 -1.95 -24.55 -12.89
N ARG A 126 -2.42 -24.13 -14.07
CA ARG A 126 -3.43 -24.83 -14.88
C ARG A 126 -2.97 -26.27 -15.10
N ARG A 127 -3.44 -27.20 -14.27
CA ARG A 127 -3.33 -28.64 -14.55
C ARG A 127 -4.16 -28.91 -15.79
N GLY A 128 -3.49 -29.08 -16.92
CA GLY A 128 -4.13 -29.52 -18.16
C GLY A 128 -4.73 -30.91 -17.94
N ASN A 129 -6.04 -31.01 -18.09
CA ASN A 129 -6.72 -32.29 -18.27
C ASN A 129 -6.13 -32.96 -19.52
N ARG A 130 -5.60 -34.17 -19.35
CA ARG A 130 -5.25 -35.10 -20.41
C ARG A 130 -6.09 -36.34 -20.23
#